data_AF-A0A135VXZ0-F1
#
_entry.id   AF-A0A135VXZ0-F1
#
_cell.length_a   1.000
_cell.length_b   1.000
_cell.length_c   1.000
_cell.angle_alpha   90.00
_cell.angle_beta   90.00
_cell.angle_gamma   90.00
#
_symmetry.space_group_name_H-M   'P 1'
#
loop_
_entity.id
_entity.type
_entity.pdbx_description
1 polymer ?
#
loop_
_entity_poly.entity_id
_entity_poly.type
_entity_poly.pdbx_seq_one_letter_code
_entity_poly.pdbx_strand_id
1 'polypeptide(L)' 'MKETRTRSLVKSLIWRAIALSVTYVTVWAFTGSIETSIMITLVANAAKTMLYYALERVFQRIRWGIVE' A
#
# COMPACT_ATOMS: atom_id res chain seq x y z
N MET A 1 -23.31 -9.47 -11.73
CA MET A 1 -23.45 -9.29 -10.26
C MET A 1 -22.85 -7.94 -9.88
N LYS A 2 -23.66 -6.96 -9.45
CA LYS A 2 -23.13 -5.65 -9.00
C LYS A 2 -22.27 -5.86 -7.76
N GLU A 3 -21.01 -5.40 -7.80
CA GLU A 3 -20.15 -5.30 -6.61
C GLU A 3 -20.81 -4.32 -5.63
N THR A 4 -21.27 -4.85 -4.49
CA THR A 4 -21.78 -4.02 -3.39
C THR A 4 -20.61 -3.28 -2.75
N ARG A 5 -20.77 -1.99 -2.41
CA ARG A 5 -19.72 -1.18 -1.75
C ARG A 5 -19.06 -1.92 -0.58
N THR A 6 -19.84 -2.67 0.19
CA THR A 6 -19.37 -3.51 1.30
C THR A 6 -18.40 -4.60 0.87
N ARG A 7 -18.65 -5.29 -0.25
CA ARG A 7 -17.79 -6.38 -0.75
C ARG A 7 -16.44 -5.85 -1.22
N SER A 8 -16.43 -4.70 -1.89
CA SER A 8 -15.21 -4.02 -2.32
C SER A 8 -14.38 -3.52 -1.11
N LEU A 9 -15.03 -3.00 -0.06
CA LEU A 9 -14.34 -2.62 1.18
C LEU A 9 -13.71 -3.83 1.90
N VAL A 10 -14.46 -4.92 2.04
CA VAL A 10 -13.96 -6.15 2.66
C VAL A 10 -12.78 -6.71 1.88
N LYS A 11 -12.87 -6.76 0.54
CA LYS A 11 -11.76 -7.21 -0.32
C LYS A 11 -10.53 -6.32 -0.16
N SER A 12 -10.70 -5.00 -0.10
CA SER A 12 -9.61 -4.04 0.13
C SER A 12 -8.94 -4.24 1.50
N LEU A 13 -9.73 -4.45 2.56
CA LEU A 13 -9.23 -4.73 3.90
C LEU A 13 -8.46 -6.05 3.96
N ILE A 14 -8.99 -7.12 3.38
CA ILE A 14 -8.32 -8.43 3.29
C ILE A 14 -6.98 -8.27 2.57
N TRP A 15 -6.97 -7.59 1.43
CA TRP A 15 -5.75 -7.36 0.68
C TRP A 15 -4.71 -6.57 1.48
N ARG A 16 -5.13 -5.52 2.19
CA ARG A 16 -4.24 -4.73 3.07
C ARG A 16 -3.67 -5.55 4.21
N ALA A 17 -4.47 -6.40 4.84
CA ALA A 17 -4.01 -7.30 5.90
C ALA A 17 -2.94 -8.27 5.37
N ILE A 18 -3.17 -8.89 4.22
CA ILE A 18 -2.19 -9.79 3.58
C ILE A 18 -0.90 -9.05 3.26
N ALA A 19 -0.98 -7.87 2.65
CA ALA A 19 0.20 -7.09 2.27
C ALA A 19 1.04 -6.66 3.49
N LEU A 20 0.38 -6.26 4.59
CA LEU A 20 1.05 -5.93 5.85
C LEU A 20 1.72 -7.16 6.46
N SER A 21 1.01 -8.28 6.54
CA SER A 21 1.54 -9.54 7.07
C SER A 21 2.76 -10.01 6.28
N VAL A 22 2.71 -9.99 4.95
CA VAL A 22 3.85 -10.37 4.11
C VAL A 22 5.03 -9.46 4.38
N THR A 23 4.84 -8.14 4.41
CA THR A 23 5.92 -7.17 4.66
C THR A 23 6.54 -7.41 6.04
N TYR A 24 5.72 -7.54 7.08
CA TYR A 24 6.19 -7.80 8.44
C TYR A 24 6.98 -9.10 8.52
N VAL A 25 6.44 -10.20 8.00
CA VAL A 25 7.10 -11.52 8.02
C VAL A 25 8.42 -11.49 7.26
N THR A 26 8.46 -10.83 6.10
CA THR A 26 9.71 -10.65 5.35
C THR A 26 10.73 -9.90 6.19
N VAL A 27 10.40 -8.74 6.75
CA VAL A 27 11.35 -7.95 7.55
C VAL A 27 11.79 -8.72 8.80
N TRP A 28 10.86 -9.43 9.45
CA TRP A 28 11.18 -10.23 10.62
C TRP A 28 12.10 -11.40 10.28
N ALA A 29 11.88 -12.07 9.15
CA ALA A 29 12.76 -13.14 8.67
C ALA A 29 14.20 -12.66 8.43
N PHE A 30 14.39 -11.39 8.03
CA PHE A 30 15.73 -10.81 7.83
C PHE A 30 16.36 -10.24 9.10
N THR A 31 15.56 -9.65 10.00
CA THR A 31 16.08 -8.91 11.16
C THR A 31 16.03 -9.70 12.46
N GLY A 32 15.17 -10.70 12.57
CA GLY A 32 14.88 -11.44 13.81
C GLY A 32 14.15 -10.62 14.89
N SER A 33 13.98 -9.30 14.71
CA SER A 33 13.43 -8.38 15.70
C SER A 33 12.00 -7.97 15.39
N ILE A 34 11.10 -8.21 16.35
CA ILE A 34 9.68 -7.84 16.25
C ILE A 34 9.52 -6.32 16.21
N GLU A 35 10.20 -5.60 17.10
CA GLU A 35 10.12 -4.14 17.21
C GLU A 35 10.54 -3.46 15.90
N THR A 36 11.70 -3.87 15.37
CA THR A 36 12.23 -3.37 14.10
C THR A 36 11.29 -3.67 12.93
N SER A 37 10.70 -4.87 12.92
CA SER A 37 9.78 -5.29 11.86
C SER A 37 8.49 -4.49 11.83
N ILE A 38 7.94 -4.17 13.01
CA ILE A 38 6.76 -3.31 13.13
C ILE A 38 7.08 -1.90 12.64
N MET A 39 8.19 -1.30 13.12
CA MET A 39 8.61 0.04 12.70
C MET A 39 8.80 0.12 11.17
N ILE A 40 9.55 -0.81 10.58
CA ILE A 40 9.80 -0.83 9.14
C ILE A 40 8.49 -1.01 8.37
N THR A 41 7.61 -1.91 8.80
CA THR A 41 6.34 -2.16 8.12
C THR A 41 5.45 -0.90 8.09
N LEU A 42 5.38 -0.17 9.21
CA LEU A 42 4.64 1.08 9.32
C LEU A 42 5.25 2.19 8.44
N VAL A 43 6.55 2.40 8.56
CA VAL A 43 7.27 3.43 7.79
C VAL A 43 7.19 3.13 6.29
N ALA A 44 7.36 1.88 5.88
CA ALA A 44 7.25 1.48 4.47
C ALA A 44 5.85 1.72 3.89
N ASN A 45 4.78 1.48 4.67
CA ASN A 45 3.41 1.78 4.24
C ASN A 45 3.16 3.29 4.12
N ALA A 46 3.64 4.07 5.09
CA ALA A 46 3.54 5.53 5.04
C ALA A 46 4.32 6.08 3.83
N ALA A 47 5.54 5.61 3.60
CA ALA A 47 6.38 6.00 2.48
C ALA A 47 5.74 5.65 1.13
N LYS A 48 5.19 4.44 0.97
CA LYS A 48 4.44 4.05 -0.25
C LYS A 48 3.25 4.97 -0.50
N THR A 49 2.52 5.33 0.56
CA THR A 49 1.36 6.25 0.45
C THR A 49 1.81 7.65 0.02
N MET A 50 2.86 8.19 0.66
CA MET A 50 3.43 9.48 0.28
C MET A 50 3.95 9.48 -1.16
N LEU A 51 4.65 8.41 -1.55
CA LEU A 51 5.18 8.26 -2.89
C LEU A 51 4.06 8.18 -3.93
N TYR A 52 3.02 7.38 -3.66
CA TYR A 52 1.85 7.29 -4.54
C TYR A 52 1.21 8.68 -4.73
N TYR A 53 1.00 9.40 -3.63
CA TYR A 53 0.44 10.75 -3.69
C TYR A 53 1.35 11.72 -4.47
N ALA A 54 2.65 11.72 -4.19
CA ALA A 54 3.61 12.57 -4.88
C ALA A 54 3.65 12.26 -6.38
N LEU A 55 3.66 10.97 -6.75
CA LEU A 55 3.58 10.54 -8.14
C LEU A 55 2.27 11.01 -8.78
N GLU A 56 1.12 10.81 -8.13
CA GLU A 56 -0.16 11.30 -8.63
C GLU A 56 -0.12 12.81 -8.90
N ARG A 57 0.49 13.60 -8.01
CA ARG A 57 0.67 15.06 -8.22
C ARG A 57 1.61 15.39 -9.37
N VAL A 58 2.69 14.64 -9.55
CA VAL A 58 3.61 14.81 -10.68
C VAL A 58 2.90 14.43 -11.98
N PHE A 59 2.18 13.31 -12.02
CA PHE A 59 1.39 12.88 -13.17
C PHE A 59 0.25 13.84 -13.50
N GLN A 60 -0.40 14.46 -12.51
CA GLN A 60 -1.38 15.54 -12.77
C GLN A 60 -0.76 16.75 -13.48
N ARG A 61 0.54 16.99 -13.30
CA ARG A 61 1.27 18.09 -13.96
C ARG A 61 1.81 17.69 -15.33
N ILE A 62 1.99 16.40 -15.59
CA ILE A 62 2.43 15.89 -16.88
C ILE A 62 1.17 15.55 -17.70
N ARG A 63 0.86 16.33 -18.73
CA ARG A 63 -0.19 15.96 -19.70
C ARG A 63 0.26 14.74 -20.50
N TRP A 64 0.12 13.54 -19.92
CA TRP A 64 0.13 12.31 -20.69
C TRP A 64 -1.11 12.35 -21.56
N GLY A 65 -0.89 12.38 -22.88
CA GLY A 65 -1.89 12.64 -23.91
C GLY A 65 -3.28 12.15 -23.56
N ILE A 66 -4.16 13.10 -23.22
CA ILE A 66 -5.59 12.93 -23.36
C ILE A 66 -5.81 12.85 -24.88
N VAL A 67 -5.86 11.62 -25.42
CA VAL A 67 -6.64 11.38 -26.63
C VAL A 67 -8.04 11.17 -26.11
N GLU A 68 -8.83 12.23 -26.22
CA GLU A 68 -10.28 12.22 -25.98
C GLU A 68 -10.97 11.33 -27.01
#